data_AF-A0A9E1IKD1-F1
#
_entry.id   AF-A0A9E1IKD1-F1
#
_cell.length_a   1.000
_cell.length_b   1.000
_cell.length_c   1.000
_cell.angle_alpha   90.00
_cell.angle_beta   90.00
_cell.angle_gamma   90.00
#
_symmetry.space_group_name_H-M   'P 1'
#
loop_
_entity.id
_entity.type
_entity.pdbx_description
1 polymer ?
#
loop_
_entity_poly.entity_id
_entity_poly.type
_entity_poly.pdbx_seq_one_letter_code
_entity_poly.pdbx_strand_id
1 'polypeptide(L)'
;MRLQSTTRVNTLLRRHTQAEDILGWYGVRVHNGMDVTLKELCSSYNIDLEDVLIDIKAVVDEDDEDEDENDYRDYDEEEEEEDEDYDDHDDLDLDDWPDDED
;
A
#
# COMPACT_ATOMS: atom_id res chain seq x y z
N MET A 1 -15.11 -11.59 -9.83
CA MET A 1 -15.04 -12.95 -9.22
C MET A 1 -14.41 -12.85 -7.83
N ARG A 2 -14.91 -13.54 -6.78
CA ARG A 2 -14.23 -13.47 -5.47
C ARG A 2 -12.99 -14.37 -5.43
N LEU A 3 -11.80 -13.75 -5.51
CA LEU A 3 -10.50 -14.43 -5.36
C LEU A 3 -10.36 -14.96 -3.92
N GLN A 4 -9.98 -16.23 -3.77
CA GLN A 4 -9.80 -16.90 -2.47
C GLN A 4 -8.57 -17.79 -2.47
N SER A 5 -8.01 -18.09 -1.29
CA SER A 5 -6.85 -18.98 -1.09
C SER A 5 -7.01 -20.38 -1.69
N THR A 6 -8.24 -20.88 -1.77
CA THR A 6 -8.61 -22.19 -2.34
C THR A 6 -8.85 -22.13 -3.86
N THR A 7 -8.70 -20.95 -4.47
CA THR A 7 -8.88 -20.78 -5.92
C THR A 7 -7.81 -21.54 -6.66
N ARG A 8 -8.23 -22.30 -7.68
CA ARG A 8 -7.31 -23.03 -8.55
C ARG A 8 -6.58 -22.09 -9.48
N VAL A 9 -5.26 -22.25 -9.57
CA VAL A 9 -4.38 -21.45 -10.44
C VAL A 9 -4.83 -21.56 -11.89
N ASN A 10 -5.18 -22.76 -12.37
CA ASN A 10 -5.71 -22.96 -13.73
C ASN A 10 -7.00 -22.16 -13.99
N THR A 11 -7.91 -22.08 -13.02
CA THR A 11 -9.15 -21.29 -13.17
C THR A 11 -8.84 -19.80 -13.23
N LEU A 12 -7.90 -19.33 -12.40
CA LEU A 12 -7.44 -17.96 -12.38
C LEU A 12 -6.82 -17.55 -13.73
N LEU A 13 -5.82 -18.30 -14.19
CA LEU A 13 -5.09 -18.01 -15.43
C LEU A 13 -5.97 -18.06 -16.69
N ARG A 14 -7.03 -18.89 -16.68
CA ARG A 14 -8.00 -18.93 -17.79
C ARG A 14 -8.85 -17.67 -17.91
N ARG A 15 -9.10 -17.00 -16.79
CA ARG A 15 -9.97 -15.82 -16.73
C ARG A 15 -9.14 -14.53 -16.77
N HIS A 16 -7.99 -14.52 -16.12
CA HIS A 16 -7.09 -13.38 -16.01
C HIS A 16 -5.67 -13.84 -16.32
N THR A 17 -5.22 -13.59 -17.56
CA THR A 17 -3.88 -14.01 -18.01
C THR A 17 -2.76 -13.20 -17.35
N GLN A 18 -3.04 -11.97 -16.91
CA GLN A 18 -2.09 -11.11 -16.18
C GLN A 18 -1.65 -11.71 -14.83
N ALA A 19 -2.46 -12.58 -14.22
CA ALA A 19 -2.09 -13.25 -12.97
C ALA A 19 -0.84 -14.15 -13.15
N GLU A 20 -0.53 -14.58 -14.38
CA GLU A 20 0.74 -15.27 -14.69
C GLU A 20 1.94 -14.37 -14.43
N ASP A 21 1.85 -13.10 -14.83
CA ASP A 21 2.95 -12.13 -14.72
C ASP A 21 3.21 -11.78 -13.25
N ILE A 22 2.14 -11.53 -12.48
CA ILE A 22 2.22 -11.27 -11.04
C ILE A 22 2.90 -12.41 -10.30
N LEU A 23 2.47 -13.66 -10.55
CA LEU A 23 3.11 -14.83 -9.95
C LEU A 23 4.58 -14.96 -10.38
N GLY A 24 4.91 -14.50 -11.59
CA GLY A 24 6.27 -14.37 -12.10
C GLY A 24 7.14 -13.38 -11.32
N TRP A 25 6.58 -12.30 -10.77
CA TRP A 25 7.31 -11.32 -9.95
C TRP A 25 7.83 -11.96 -8.65
N TYR A 26 7.06 -12.88 -8.08
CA TYR A 26 7.47 -13.71 -6.94
C TYR A 26 8.37 -14.89 -7.33
N GLY A 27 8.79 -14.97 -8.61
CA GLY A 27 9.66 -16.04 -9.11
C GLY A 27 8.94 -17.36 -9.38
N VAL A 28 7.60 -17.38 -9.38
CA VAL A 28 6.81 -18.58 -9.63
C VAL A 28 6.43 -18.67 -11.10
N ARG A 29 6.86 -19.75 -11.76
CA ARG A 29 6.40 -20.05 -13.12
C ARG A 29 5.17 -20.92 -13.06
N VAL A 30 4.03 -20.32 -13.39
CA VAL A 30 2.76 -21.03 -13.54
C VAL A 30 2.44 -21.26 -15.01
N HIS A 31 1.71 -22.34 -15.29
CA HIS A 31 1.32 -22.71 -16.64
C HIS A 31 -0.14 -23.15 -16.66
N ASN A 32 -0.81 -22.88 -17.78
CA ASN A 32 -2.15 -23.39 -18.05
C ASN A 32 -2.16 -24.92 -17.94
N GLY A 33 -2.93 -25.44 -16.98
CA GLY A 33 -3.00 -26.88 -16.66
C GLY A 33 -2.53 -27.27 -15.26
N MET A 34 -1.96 -26.35 -14.48
CA MET A 34 -1.64 -26.59 -13.07
C MET A 34 -2.91 -26.74 -12.21
N ASP A 35 -3.25 -27.97 -11.81
CA ASP A 35 -4.37 -28.26 -10.90
C ASP A 35 -3.93 -28.13 -9.43
N VAL A 36 -3.37 -26.98 -9.06
CA VAL A 36 -3.03 -26.63 -7.67
C VAL A 36 -3.76 -25.38 -7.25
N THR A 37 -3.99 -25.23 -5.94
CA THR A 37 -4.54 -24.00 -5.38
C THR A 37 -3.46 -22.95 -5.17
N LEU A 38 -3.86 -21.66 -5.12
CA LEU A 38 -2.95 -20.56 -4.78
C LEU A 38 -2.24 -20.80 -3.44
N LYS A 39 -2.98 -21.30 -2.43
CA LYS A 39 -2.41 -21.64 -1.13
C LYS A 39 -1.30 -22.70 -1.23
N GLU A 40 -1.54 -23.77 -1.97
CA GLU A 40 -0.53 -24.84 -2.14
C GLU A 40 0.68 -24.36 -2.91
N LEU A 41 0.46 -23.53 -3.94
CA LEU A 41 1.53 -22.92 -4.71
C LEU A 41 2.39 -22.01 -3.82
N CYS A 42 1.79 -21.02 -3.14
CA CYS A 42 2.51 -20.09 -2.28
C CYS A 42 3.24 -20.83 -1.15
N SER A 43 2.58 -21.82 -0.53
CA SER A 43 3.22 -22.66 0.49
C SER A 43 4.42 -23.46 -0.03
N SER A 44 4.43 -23.85 -1.31
CA SER A 44 5.53 -24.62 -1.90
C SER A 44 6.74 -23.75 -2.22
N TYR A 45 6.51 -22.47 -2.53
CA TYR A 45 7.55 -21.49 -2.84
C TYR A 45 7.93 -20.61 -1.63
N ASN A 46 7.29 -20.85 -0.47
CA ASN A 46 7.45 -20.05 0.75
C ASN A 46 7.15 -18.56 0.54
N ILE A 47 6.10 -18.28 -0.23
CA ILE A 47 5.62 -16.94 -0.55
C ILE A 47 4.43 -16.62 0.34
N ASP A 48 4.30 -15.36 0.72
CA ASP A 48 3.13 -14.89 1.47
C ASP A 48 1.90 -14.88 0.58
N LEU A 49 0.89 -15.65 0.97
CA LEU A 49 -0.33 -15.80 0.21
C LEU A 49 -1.19 -14.54 0.25
N GLU A 50 -1.16 -13.79 1.34
CA GLU A 50 -1.99 -12.58 1.49
C GLU A 50 -1.48 -11.49 0.55
N ASP A 51 -0.16 -11.31 0.49
CA ASP A 51 0.51 -10.38 -0.42
C ASP A 51 0.16 -10.67 -1.89
N VAL A 52 0.31 -11.93 -2.31
CA VAL A 52 -0.03 -12.37 -3.67
C VAL A 52 -1.52 -12.16 -3.98
N LEU A 53 -2.42 -12.39 -3.02
CA LEU A 53 -3.85 -12.17 -3.23
C LEU A 53 -4.19 -10.69 -3.38
N ILE A 54 -3.50 -9.79 -2.67
CA ILE A 54 -3.68 -8.34 -2.78
C ILE A 54 -3.26 -7.89 -4.19
N ASP A 55 -2.06 -8.27 -4.63
CA ASP A 55 -1.53 -7.86 -5.95
C ASP A 55 -2.38 -8.41 -7.10
N ILE A 56 -2.77 -9.69 -7.04
CA ILE A 56 -3.65 -10.26 -8.06
C ILE A 56 -5.01 -9.57 -8.02
N LYS A 57 -5.54 -9.24 -6.84
CA LYS A 57 -6.83 -8.54 -6.74
C LYS A 57 -6.74 -7.15 -7.35
N ALA A 58 -5.68 -6.38 -7.08
CA ALA A 58 -5.49 -5.05 -7.64
C ALA A 58 -5.62 -5.06 -9.18
N VAL A 59 -4.90 -5.97 -9.83
CA VAL A 59 -4.91 -6.08 -11.31
C VAL A 59 -6.22 -6.67 -11.85
N VAL A 60 -6.87 -7.57 -11.11
CA VAL A 60 -8.15 -8.17 -11.52
C VAL A 60 -9.31 -7.18 -11.38
N ASP A 61 -9.31 -6.32 -10.36
CA ASP A 61 -10.32 -5.27 -10.15
C ASP A 61 -10.22 -4.17 -11.22
N GLU A 62 -9.00 -3.83 -11.67
CA GLU A 62 -8.76 -2.86 -12.75
C GLU A 62 -9.33 -3.31 -14.12
N ASP A 63 -9.51 -4.62 -14.35
CA ASP A 63 -10.08 -5.18 -15.58
C ASP A 63 -11.61 -5.43 -15.46
N ASP A 64 -12.17 -5.41 -14.24
CA ASP A 64 -13.58 -5.67 -13.88
C ASP A 64 -14.25 -4.34 -13.41
N GLU A 65 -14.00 -3.21 -14.10
CA GLU A 65 -14.60 -1.87 -13.85
C GLU A 65 -16.13 -1.81 -14.11
N ASP A 66 -16.89 -2.81 -13.65
CA ASP A 66 -18.33 -2.73 -13.45
C ASP A 66 -18.62 -2.85 -11.94
N GLU A 67 -18.64 -1.69 -11.28
CA GLU A 67 -19.38 -1.38 -10.03
C GLU A 67 -19.18 -2.30 -8.79
N ASP A 68 -18.33 -1.90 -7.82
CA ASP A 68 -18.71 -1.77 -6.38
C ASP A 68 -17.54 -1.33 -5.46
N GLU A 69 -17.60 -0.07 -5.04
CA GLU A 69 -17.45 0.45 -3.66
C GLU A 69 -16.42 -0.17 -2.66
N ASN A 70 -15.50 0.68 -2.20
CA ASN A 70 -14.79 0.72 -0.89
C ASN A 70 -13.80 -0.40 -0.48
N ASP A 71 -12.56 0.00 -0.16
CA ASP A 71 -12.11 0.21 1.23
C ASP A 71 -10.59 0.51 1.23
N TYR A 72 -10.22 1.76 0.93
CA TYR A 72 -8.87 2.24 1.23
C TYR A 72 -8.80 2.46 2.74
N ARG A 73 -8.23 1.49 3.45
CA ARG A 73 -7.73 1.67 4.81
C ARG A 73 -6.72 2.81 4.80
N ASP A 74 -7.19 3.97 5.22
CA ASP A 74 -6.40 5.11 5.66
C ASP A 74 -5.47 4.60 6.79
N TYR A 75 -4.18 4.59 6.53
CA TYR A 75 -3.18 4.26 7.53
C TYR A 75 -3.13 5.40 8.54
N ASP A 76 -3.53 5.06 9.75
CA ASP A 76 -3.13 5.63 11.03
C ASP A 76 -1.73 6.27 10.95
N GLU A 77 -1.65 7.60 10.98
CA GLU A 77 -0.43 8.35 11.27
C GLU A 77 -0.73 9.28 12.44
N GLU A 78 -0.69 8.71 13.65
CA GLU A 78 -0.48 9.49 14.86
C GLU A 78 1.01 9.84 14.97
N GLU A 79 1.34 11.12 14.84
CA GLU A 79 2.55 11.67 15.46
C GLU A 79 2.22 13.02 16.09
N GLU A 80 2.06 12.99 17.41
CA GLU A 80 2.02 14.14 18.31
C GLU A 80 3.38 14.84 18.32
N GLU A 81 3.45 16.15 18.09
CA GLU A 81 4.52 16.99 18.62
C GLU A 81 3.87 18.32 19.09
N GLU A 82 3.45 18.34 20.36
CA GLU A 82 3.33 19.57 21.14
C GLU A 82 4.75 20.13 21.35
N ASP A 83 5.04 21.31 20.81
CA ASP A 83 6.12 22.15 21.34
C ASP A 83 5.59 23.56 21.55
N GLU A 84 5.17 23.79 22.80
CA GLU A 84 5.06 25.10 23.41
C GLU A 84 6.48 25.69 23.53
N ASP A 85 6.82 26.72 22.76
CA ASP A 85 8.04 27.51 23.04
C ASP A 85 7.72 29.02 23.12
N TYR A 86 7.56 29.44 24.38
CA TYR A 86 8.06 30.65 25.02
C TYR A 86 8.09 31.99 24.26
N ASP A 87 7.28 32.92 24.78
CA ASP A 87 7.72 34.18 25.39
C ASP A 87 8.76 35.02 24.61
N ASP A 88 8.34 35.65 23.52
CA ASP A 88 9.04 36.83 22.98
C ASP A 88 8.45 38.09 23.63
N HIS A 89 8.94 38.35 24.83
CA HIS A 89 8.83 39.62 25.52
C HIS A 89 9.67 40.64 24.73
N ASP A 90 9.07 41.24 23.68
CA ASP A 90 9.67 42.36 22.96
C ASP A 90 9.60 43.60 23.88
N ASP A 91 10.60 43.67 24.77
CA ASP A 91 10.98 44.86 25.54
C ASP A 91 11.32 45.98 24.54
N LEU A 92 10.27 46.72 24.15
CA LEU A 92 10.39 48.02 23.51
C LEU A 92 11.07 48.99 24.48
N ASP A 93 12.40 49.00 24.48
CA ASP A 93 13.23 49.99 25.16
C ASP A 93 13.15 51.33 24.40
N LEU A 94 12.02 52.00 24.62
CA LEU A 94 11.85 53.45 24.51
C LEU A 94 12.48 54.07 25.76
N ASP A 95 13.70 54.60 25.67
CA ASP A 95 14.02 56.01 26.00
C ASP A 95 15.54 56.30 26.04
N ASP A 96 15.91 57.46 25.48
CA ASP A 96 16.82 58.44 26.08
C ASP A 96 18.36 58.35 25.90
N TRP A 97 18.83 58.99 24.80
CA TRP A 97 19.89 60.04 24.73
C TRP A 97 21.38 59.73 25.08
N PRO A 98 22.38 60.56 24.68
CA PRO A 98 22.33 61.80 23.90
C PRO A 98 23.29 61.91 22.67
N ASP A 99 22.96 62.94 21.90
CA ASP A 99 23.64 63.70 20.85
C ASP A 99 25.13 64.04 21.15
N ASP A 100 26.04 63.66 20.24
CA ASP A 100 27.42 64.18 20.22
C ASP A 100 27.98 64.03 18.79
N GLU A 101 27.97 65.10 17.98
CA GLU A 101 28.89 65.24 16.82
C GLU A 101 29.02 66.72 16.37
N ASP A 102 30.19 67.28 16.71
CA ASP A 102 31.00 68.39 16.13
C ASP A 102 30.45 69.83 15.91
#